data_AF-A0A7X7SAY8-F1
#
_entry.id   AF-A0A7X7SAY8-F1
#
_cell.length_a   1.000
_cell.length_b   1.000
_cell.length_c   1.000
_cell.angle_alpha   90.00
_cell.angle_beta   90.00
_cell.angle_gamma   90.00
#
_symmetry.space_group_name_H-M   'P 1'
#
loop_
_entity.id
_entity.type
_entity.pdbx_description
1 polymer ?
#
loop_
_entity_poly.entity_id
_entity_poly.type
_entity_poly.pdbx_seq_one_letter_code
_entity_poly.pdbx_strand_id
1 'polypeptide(L)'
;MELHPTGLWHNHRMTRREFLRHFGIAAGALSLSPFFLERLGSALAQTPTVKVVLVKNGDPLQNISRLFELIGGAGSVVGPHDVVVLKCNGQWPDRGYTHTGCLKGVVDEILSIPDFDGEIHICDNVQTYGSSGQFGFDAGPGHRADNWPDHNWNTLAAEYQSAGKPVATKRWFNTMTDIRGPADGVDGWNRTFFDFHGIPTFLSCPVYESPLTAGRMIDLRRGVWEDGAYSATRRLKVIYLPTLNYHSDYAGVTSAVKCFFGATEIHGGVSGQFRGHYQIHSSSYQHDGVTANTNAYRAGGLTARYMLTQNAPDLFVTCAMYSGHNGRWSTAAKTDAVLACSNPASLDYIACKNILNPLRGDGALNPDIDQPVRRQLLGCVEGGVGTIDPAQIELITFDFLHPEAVNRIDLERVVRKHRQGRASERDVKDVFQAYMES
;
A
#
# COMPACT_ATOMS: atom_id res chain seq x y z
N MET A 1 -42.55 22.42 -0.44
CA MET A 1 -42.20 21.16 0.25
C MET A 1 -40.78 21.34 0.76
N GLU A 2 -40.68 21.97 1.92
CA GLU A 2 -39.42 22.30 2.60
C GLU A 2 -38.88 21.04 3.27
N LEU A 3 -37.58 20.78 3.11
CA LEU A 3 -36.85 19.76 3.85
C LEU A 3 -35.81 20.44 4.75
N HIS A 4 -35.86 20.05 6.02
CA HIS A 4 -35.05 20.49 7.15
C HIS A 4 -33.53 20.40 6.91
N PRO A 5 -32.73 21.31 7.52
CA PRO A 5 -31.34 21.06 7.84
C PRO A 5 -31.23 20.51 9.27
N THR A 6 -31.01 19.21 9.45
CA THR A 6 -30.53 18.68 10.73
C THR A 6 -29.01 18.73 10.73
N GLY A 7 -28.48 19.67 11.50
CA GLY A 7 -27.05 19.82 11.73
C GLY A 7 -26.46 18.76 12.67
N LEU A 8 -25.16 18.96 12.89
CA LEU A 8 -24.31 18.41 13.95
C LEU A 8 -23.78 16.99 13.77
N TRP A 9 -22.69 16.89 12.98
CA TRP A 9 -21.61 15.95 13.29
C TRP A 9 -20.33 16.75 13.52
N HIS A 10 -20.16 17.20 14.77
CA HIS A 10 -18.88 17.76 15.20
C HIS A 10 -17.89 16.61 15.38
N ASN A 11 -16.90 16.56 14.48
CA ASN A 11 -15.61 15.89 14.67
C ASN A 11 -15.11 16.06 16.10
N HIS A 12 -15.25 15.04 16.94
CA HIS A 12 -14.57 15.04 18.24
C HIS A 12 -13.13 14.58 18.04
N ARG A 13 -12.26 15.53 17.65
CA ARG A 13 -10.88 15.49 18.14
C ARG A 13 -10.97 15.62 19.65
N MET A 14 -10.81 14.54 20.40
CA MET A 14 -10.65 14.65 21.84
C MET A 14 -9.28 15.27 22.08
N THR A 15 -9.24 16.56 22.39
CA THR A 15 -8.00 17.25 22.76
C THR A 15 -7.40 16.60 24.01
N ARG A 16 -6.09 16.74 24.23
CA ARG A 16 -5.40 16.28 25.46
C ARG A 16 -6.18 16.65 26.74
N ARG A 17 -6.79 17.83 26.75
CA ARG A 17 -7.60 18.35 27.87
C ARG A 17 -8.96 17.66 27.99
N GLU A 18 -9.58 17.30 26.87
CA GLU A 18 -10.86 16.57 26.85
C GLU A 18 -10.69 15.11 27.22
N PHE A 19 -9.60 14.46 26.81
CA PHE A 19 -9.26 13.10 27.23
C PHE A 19 -9.03 13.03 28.74
N LEU A 20 -8.16 13.90 29.28
CA LEU A 20 -7.92 13.96 30.73
C LEU A 20 -9.22 14.26 31.52
N ARG A 21 -10.11 15.11 30.99
CA ARG A 21 -11.44 15.37 31.58
C ARG A 21 -12.39 14.17 31.48
N HIS A 22 -12.45 13.48 30.35
CA HIS A 22 -13.34 12.33 30.14
C HIS A 22 -13.01 11.15 31.04
N PHE A 23 -11.74 11.02 31.42
CA PHE A 23 -11.26 9.95 32.30
C PHE A 23 -10.98 10.39 33.74
N GLY A 24 -11.37 11.61 34.13
CA GLY A 24 -11.27 12.09 35.51
C GLY A 24 -9.85 12.27 36.03
N ILE A 25 -8.85 12.43 35.15
CA ILE A 25 -7.46 12.65 35.53
C ILE A 25 -7.30 14.14 35.89
N ALA A 26 -7.54 14.48 37.16
CA ALA A 26 -7.16 15.76 37.71
C ALA A 26 -5.64 15.80 37.90
N ALA A 27 -5.04 16.94 37.55
CA ALA A 27 -3.59 17.17 37.51
C ALA A 27 -2.83 16.49 38.67
N GLY A 28 -2.03 15.46 38.34
CA GLY A 28 -0.98 14.92 39.21
C GLY A 28 -1.22 13.53 39.82
N ALA A 29 -2.43 12.96 39.78
CA ALA A 29 -2.68 11.63 40.33
C ALA A 29 -3.45 10.73 39.35
N LEU A 30 -2.72 9.94 38.56
CA LEU A 30 -3.27 8.74 37.92
C LEU A 30 -3.59 7.73 39.02
N SER A 31 -4.82 7.73 39.55
CA SER A 31 -5.31 6.58 40.30
C SER A 31 -5.78 5.54 39.28
N LEU A 32 -5.06 4.42 39.16
CA LEU A 32 -5.48 3.27 38.34
C LEU A 32 -6.63 2.51 39.04
N SER A 33 -7.71 3.24 39.35
CA SER A 33 -8.90 2.62 39.90
C SER A 33 -9.43 1.57 38.91
N PRO A 34 -10.06 0.49 39.40
CA PRO A 34 -10.69 -0.51 38.54
C PRO A 34 -11.62 0.12 37.49
N PHE A 35 -12.35 1.17 37.86
CA PHE A 35 -13.22 1.93 36.96
C PHE A 35 -12.47 2.66 35.84
N PHE A 36 -11.31 3.27 36.13
CA PHE A 36 -10.45 3.89 35.10
C PHE A 36 -9.87 2.83 34.16
N LEU A 37 -9.39 1.71 34.69
CA LEU A 37 -8.85 0.60 33.89
C LEU A 37 -9.92 -0.10 33.04
N GLU A 38 -11.16 -0.13 33.52
CA GLU A 38 -12.31 -0.65 32.80
C GLU A 38 -12.71 0.31 31.67
N ARG A 39 -12.85 1.62 31.92
CA ARG A 39 -13.15 2.61 30.88
C ARG A 39 -12.03 2.76 29.86
N LEU A 40 -10.77 2.79 30.30
CA LEU A 40 -9.61 2.75 29.41
C LEU A 40 -9.64 1.44 28.61
N GLY A 41 -9.95 0.32 29.27
CA GLY A 41 -10.20 -0.97 28.63
C GLY A 41 -11.29 -0.93 27.56
N SER A 42 -12.45 -0.30 27.83
CA SER A 42 -13.57 -0.17 26.89
C SER A 42 -13.28 0.80 25.74
N ALA A 43 -12.57 1.89 26.01
CA ALA A 43 -12.10 2.82 24.97
C ALA A 43 -11.04 2.18 24.07
N LEU A 44 -10.17 1.34 24.65
CA LEU A 44 -9.22 0.49 23.90
C LEU A 44 -9.91 -0.74 23.27
N ALA A 45 -11.12 -1.11 23.72
CA ALA A 45 -11.88 -2.26 23.20
C ALA A 45 -12.63 -1.95 21.89
N GLN A 46 -12.70 -0.68 21.46
CA GLN A 46 -12.92 -0.39 20.04
C GLN A 46 -11.70 -0.92 19.30
N THR A 47 -11.81 -2.17 18.85
CA THR A 47 -10.72 -2.86 18.16
C THR A 47 -10.62 -2.22 16.80
N PRO A 48 -9.52 -1.51 16.50
CA PRO A 48 -9.31 -0.97 15.17
C PRO A 48 -9.44 -2.11 14.16
N THR A 49 -10.17 -1.87 13.08
CA THR A 49 -10.41 -2.90 12.06
C THR A 49 -9.24 -2.99 11.09
N VAL A 50 -8.38 -1.96 11.05
CA VAL A 50 -7.23 -1.87 10.16
C VAL A 50 -5.98 -1.43 10.93
N LYS A 51 -4.86 -2.09 10.65
CA LYS A 51 -3.53 -1.75 11.18
C LYS A 51 -2.66 -1.19 10.07
N VAL A 52 -2.10 0.00 10.31
CA VAL A 52 -1.12 0.64 9.42
C VAL A 52 0.18 0.80 10.18
N VAL A 53 1.27 0.29 9.60
CA VAL A 53 2.63 0.50 10.11
C VAL A 53 3.28 1.64 9.32
N LEU A 54 3.92 2.56 10.02
CA LEU A 54 4.73 3.65 9.47
C LEU A 54 6.12 3.58 10.11
N VAL A 55 7.16 3.43 9.30
CA VAL A 55 8.55 3.51 9.75
C VAL A 55 9.23 4.67 9.04
N LYS A 56 9.97 5.49 9.79
CA LYS A 56 10.60 6.69 9.24
C LYS A 56 12.02 6.95 9.76
N ASN A 57 12.73 7.76 8.99
CA ASN A 57 14.06 8.31 9.22
C ASN A 57 15.22 7.30 9.30
N GLY A 58 14.99 6.04 8.91
CA GLY A 58 16.07 5.10 8.59
C GLY A 58 16.43 5.15 7.10
N ASP A 59 17.49 4.44 6.74
CA ASP A 59 17.75 4.13 5.33
C ASP A 59 16.70 3.13 4.77
N PRO A 60 16.63 2.92 3.44
CA PRO A 60 15.62 2.04 2.84
C PRO A 60 15.60 0.61 3.41
N LEU A 61 16.77 0.05 3.75
CA LEU A 61 16.88 -1.33 4.25
C LEU A 61 16.48 -1.39 5.73
N GLN A 62 16.97 -0.46 6.54
CA GLN A 62 16.60 -0.33 7.95
C GLN A 62 15.08 -0.15 8.11
N ASN A 63 14.51 0.73 7.30
CA ASN A 63 13.07 1.03 7.30
C ASN A 63 12.24 -0.21 6.96
N ILE A 64 12.61 -0.95 5.91
CA ILE A 64 11.88 -2.16 5.51
C ILE A 64 12.03 -3.28 6.53
N SER A 65 13.24 -3.53 7.03
CA SER A 65 13.47 -4.58 8.02
C SER A 65 12.66 -4.32 9.29
N ARG A 66 12.71 -3.08 9.80
CA ARG A 66 11.90 -2.68 10.95
C ARG A 66 10.40 -2.74 10.68
N LEU A 67 9.95 -2.42 9.47
CA LEU A 67 8.55 -2.57 9.09
C LEU A 67 8.12 -4.04 9.15
N PHE A 68 8.93 -4.98 8.62
CA PHE A 68 8.62 -6.40 8.69
C PHE A 68 8.61 -6.91 10.13
N GLU A 69 9.56 -6.52 10.97
CA GLU A 69 9.53 -6.83 12.41
C GLU A 69 8.19 -6.43 13.06
N LEU A 70 7.68 -5.22 12.77
CA LEU A 70 6.46 -4.69 13.36
C LEU A 70 5.17 -5.39 12.87
N ILE A 71 5.18 -5.96 11.67
CA ILE A 71 4.06 -6.77 11.17
C ILE A 71 4.18 -8.26 11.52
N GLY A 72 5.26 -8.69 12.18
CA GLY A 72 5.46 -10.07 12.64
C GLY A 72 6.41 -10.91 11.77
N GLY A 73 7.26 -10.26 10.97
CA GLY A 73 8.23 -10.86 10.05
C GLY A 73 7.63 -11.20 8.69
N ALA A 74 8.47 -11.39 7.66
CA ALA A 74 8.03 -11.76 6.32
C ALA A 74 7.24 -13.08 6.29
N GLY A 75 7.59 -14.03 7.18
CA GLY A 75 6.89 -15.31 7.36
C GLY A 75 5.41 -15.19 7.75
N SER A 76 4.96 -14.03 8.24
CA SER A 76 3.54 -13.77 8.53
C SER A 76 2.70 -13.56 7.27
N VAL A 77 3.33 -13.21 6.15
CA VAL A 77 2.69 -12.91 4.85
C VAL A 77 3.04 -13.97 3.81
N VAL A 78 4.29 -14.44 3.80
CA VAL A 78 4.86 -15.34 2.79
C VAL A 78 5.30 -16.65 3.45
N GLY A 79 4.87 -17.78 2.92
CA GLY A 79 5.36 -19.11 3.29
C GLY A 79 6.64 -19.49 2.52
N PRO A 80 7.39 -20.51 3.00
CA PRO A 80 8.69 -20.89 2.42
C PRO A 80 8.60 -21.35 0.95
N HIS A 81 7.46 -21.91 0.54
CA HIS A 81 7.22 -22.46 -0.80
C HIS A 81 6.40 -21.53 -1.71
N ASP A 82 6.02 -20.34 -1.22
CA ASP A 82 5.12 -19.46 -1.96
C ASP A 82 5.86 -18.82 -3.15
N VAL A 83 5.15 -18.68 -4.29
CA VAL A 83 5.61 -17.81 -5.38
C VAL A 83 5.15 -16.40 -5.06
N VAL A 84 6.08 -15.46 -4.95
CA VAL A 84 5.83 -14.08 -4.55
C VAL A 84 5.91 -13.16 -5.77
N VAL A 85 4.83 -12.43 -6.03
CA VAL A 85 4.82 -11.33 -7.00
C VAL A 85 4.95 -10.01 -6.24
N LEU A 86 6.08 -9.35 -6.47
CA LEU A 86 6.35 -7.98 -6.03
C LEU A 86 5.90 -7.04 -7.16
N LYS A 87 4.67 -6.55 -7.05
CA LYS A 87 4.13 -5.60 -8.02
C LYS A 87 4.60 -4.20 -7.66
N CYS A 88 5.51 -3.66 -8.44
CA CYS A 88 6.08 -2.33 -8.24
C CYS A 88 5.33 -1.27 -9.06
N ASN A 89 5.64 0.01 -8.90
CA ASN A 89 5.34 1.03 -9.90
C ASN A 89 6.57 1.19 -10.79
N GLY A 90 6.49 0.81 -12.07
CA GLY A 90 7.65 0.84 -12.99
C GLY A 90 7.76 2.10 -13.83
N GLN A 91 6.78 3.00 -13.72
CA GLN A 91 6.64 4.16 -14.57
C GLN A 91 7.36 5.39 -14.01
N TRP A 92 7.99 6.15 -14.92
CA TRP A 92 8.72 7.41 -14.69
C TRP A 92 10.05 7.27 -13.95
N PRO A 93 11.09 8.03 -14.34
CA PRO A 93 12.41 7.95 -13.71
C PRO A 93 12.42 8.56 -12.29
N ASP A 94 13.57 8.47 -11.62
CA ASP A 94 13.84 9.04 -10.30
C ASP A 94 12.86 8.51 -9.23
N ARG A 95 12.13 9.40 -8.54
CA ARG A 95 11.10 9.06 -7.55
C ARG A 95 9.79 8.49 -8.15
N GLY A 96 9.72 8.41 -9.47
CA GLY A 96 8.54 7.95 -10.20
C GLY A 96 8.26 6.46 -10.03
N TYR A 97 9.30 5.64 -10.15
CA TYR A 97 9.21 4.20 -9.93
C TYR A 97 9.51 3.82 -8.47
N THR A 98 9.13 2.60 -8.06
CA THR A 98 9.35 2.10 -6.70
C THR A 98 10.83 2.17 -6.32
N HIS A 99 11.12 2.77 -5.16
CA HIS A 99 12.50 2.90 -4.66
C HIS A 99 13.20 1.54 -4.62
N THR A 100 14.25 1.34 -5.44
CA THR A 100 14.87 0.00 -5.60
C THR A 100 15.50 -0.49 -4.30
N GLY A 101 16.00 0.40 -3.43
CA GLY A 101 16.49 0.02 -2.11
C GLY A 101 15.41 -0.55 -1.20
N CYS A 102 14.16 -0.06 -1.30
CA CYS A 102 13.04 -0.63 -0.54
C CYS A 102 12.64 -1.99 -1.12
N LEU A 103 12.62 -2.11 -2.46
CA LEU A 103 12.39 -3.38 -3.14
C LEU A 103 13.43 -4.42 -2.71
N LYS A 104 14.71 -4.06 -2.69
CA LYS A 104 15.79 -4.90 -2.19
C LYS A 104 15.51 -5.35 -0.76
N GLY A 105 15.16 -4.43 0.14
CA GLY A 105 14.81 -4.76 1.52
C GLY A 105 13.69 -5.80 1.61
N VAL A 106 12.63 -5.67 0.79
CA VAL A 106 11.53 -6.64 0.78
C VAL A 106 12.00 -8.00 0.28
N VAL A 107 12.83 -8.04 -0.76
CA VAL A 107 13.43 -9.29 -1.28
C VAL A 107 14.31 -9.95 -0.23
N ASP A 108 15.17 -9.19 0.46
CA ASP A 108 16.04 -9.71 1.53
C ASP A 108 15.23 -10.32 2.67
N GLU A 109 14.16 -9.64 3.12
CA GLU A 109 13.27 -10.12 4.17
C GLU A 109 12.57 -11.44 3.78
N ILE A 110 12.12 -11.58 2.53
CA ILE A 110 11.53 -12.84 2.03
C ILE A 110 12.59 -13.94 1.96
N LEU A 111 13.77 -13.66 1.40
CA LEU A 111 14.86 -14.64 1.30
C LEU A 111 15.45 -15.04 2.65
N SER A 112 15.18 -14.27 3.71
CA SER A 112 15.57 -14.59 5.09
C SER A 112 14.64 -15.61 5.76
N ILE A 113 13.48 -15.91 5.15
CA ILE A 113 12.57 -16.95 5.64
C ILE A 113 13.33 -18.29 5.63
N PRO A 114 13.38 -19.01 6.77
CA PRO A 114 14.04 -20.32 6.84
C PRO A 114 13.50 -21.27 5.77
N ASP A 115 14.42 -21.95 5.08
CA ASP A 115 14.13 -22.93 4.04
C ASP A 115 13.28 -22.40 2.87
N PHE A 116 13.34 -21.09 2.59
CA PHE A 116 12.65 -20.51 1.44
C PHE A 116 13.16 -21.14 0.12
N ASP A 117 12.27 -21.83 -0.58
CA ASP A 117 12.51 -22.46 -1.89
C ASP A 117 11.52 -21.98 -2.97
N GLY A 118 10.74 -20.95 -2.64
CA GLY A 118 9.81 -20.29 -3.56
C GLY A 118 10.50 -19.44 -4.63
N GLU A 119 9.70 -18.62 -5.33
CA GLU A 119 10.16 -17.72 -6.38
C GLU A 119 9.78 -16.27 -6.05
N ILE A 120 10.57 -15.29 -6.48
CA ILE A 120 10.26 -13.87 -6.33
C ILE A 120 10.27 -13.19 -7.70
N HIS A 121 9.11 -12.70 -8.13
CA HIS A 121 8.93 -12.00 -9.40
C HIS A 121 8.70 -10.52 -9.18
N ILE A 122 9.59 -9.68 -9.71
CA ILE A 122 9.46 -8.22 -9.71
C ILE A 122 8.71 -7.80 -10.97
N CYS A 123 7.51 -7.26 -10.81
CA CYS A 123 6.57 -7.10 -11.91
C CYS A 123 5.94 -5.70 -12.00
N ASP A 124 5.63 -5.29 -13.24
CA ASP A 124 4.77 -4.15 -13.58
C ASP A 124 4.50 -4.16 -15.11
N ASN A 125 3.43 -3.50 -15.55
CA ASN A 125 3.12 -3.30 -16.98
C ASN A 125 3.70 -2.00 -17.56
N VAL A 126 4.19 -1.07 -16.72
CA VAL A 126 4.64 0.30 -17.08
C VAL A 126 3.62 1.16 -17.86
N GLN A 127 2.41 0.63 -18.06
CA GLN A 127 1.27 1.24 -18.72
C GLN A 127 1.57 1.78 -20.13
N THR A 128 2.58 1.23 -20.82
CA THR A 128 3.05 1.69 -22.15
C THR A 128 3.63 3.11 -22.23
N TYR A 129 3.87 3.80 -21.10
CA TYR A 129 4.44 5.17 -21.09
C TYR A 129 5.77 5.24 -20.39
N GLY A 130 6.70 5.97 -20.99
CA GLY A 130 8.07 6.15 -20.54
C GLY A 130 9.03 5.82 -21.67
N SER A 131 10.32 6.05 -21.43
CA SER A 131 11.38 5.73 -22.39
C SER A 131 12.22 4.59 -21.87
N SER A 132 12.81 3.81 -22.78
CA SER A 132 13.86 2.86 -22.36
C SER A 132 14.98 3.62 -21.66
N GLY A 133 15.53 3.00 -20.63
CA GLY A 133 16.49 3.62 -19.72
C GLY A 133 15.86 4.46 -18.62
N GLN A 134 14.53 4.54 -18.52
CA GLN A 134 13.81 5.33 -17.51
C GLN A 134 12.83 4.51 -16.66
N PHE A 135 12.59 3.24 -16.98
CA PHE A 135 11.70 2.40 -16.20
C PHE A 135 12.42 1.84 -14.99
N GLY A 136 11.69 1.50 -13.93
CA GLY A 136 12.30 0.78 -12.80
C GLY A 136 13.09 -0.47 -13.22
N PHE A 137 12.67 -1.13 -14.31
CA PHE A 137 13.38 -2.26 -14.92
C PHE A 137 14.77 -1.91 -15.47
N ASP A 138 14.91 -0.78 -16.18
CA ASP A 138 16.08 -0.48 -17.01
C ASP A 138 16.70 0.90 -16.75
N ALA A 139 16.27 1.62 -15.70
CA ALA A 139 16.71 2.96 -15.38
C ALA A 139 18.23 3.08 -15.40
N GLY A 140 18.76 4.00 -16.20
CA GLY A 140 20.20 4.33 -16.23
C GLY A 140 20.59 5.21 -15.03
N PRO A 141 21.88 5.37 -14.70
CA PRO A 141 22.34 6.12 -13.52
C PRO A 141 21.77 7.54 -13.41
N GLY A 142 21.62 8.26 -14.53
CA GLY A 142 21.03 9.61 -14.55
C GLY A 142 19.53 9.69 -14.24
N HIS A 143 18.86 8.55 -14.08
CA HIS A 143 17.44 8.41 -13.78
C HIS A 143 17.18 7.74 -12.44
N ARG A 144 18.21 7.68 -11.57
CA ARG A 144 18.16 7.09 -10.22
C ARG A 144 18.47 8.11 -9.12
N ALA A 145 18.47 9.41 -9.43
CA ALA A 145 18.97 10.43 -8.51
C ALA A 145 18.17 10.52 -7.19
N ASP A 146 16.84 10.49 -7.29
CA ASP A 146 15.91 10.38 -6.14
C ASP A 146 15.44 8.93 -5.94
N ASN A 147 16.35 7.99 -6.17
CA ASN A 147 16.13 6.56 -6.04
C ASN A 147 17.43 5.89 -5.55
N TRP A 148 17.51 4.57 -5.65
CA TRP A 148 18.72 3.86 -5.28
C TRP A 148 19.74 3.88 -6.42
N PRO A 149 20.96 4.40 -6.21
CA PRO A 149 21.93 4.59 -7.29
C PRO A 149 22.47 3.28 -7.87
N ASP A 150 22.60 2.25 -7.04
CA ASP A 150 23.40 1.06 -7.35
C ASP A 150 22.74 0.18 -8.43
N HIS A 151 21.43 -0.08 -8.33
CA HIS A 151 20.73 -0.98 -9.25
C HIS A 151 19.39 -0.43 -9.78
N ASN A 152 19.08 -0.81 -11.02
CA ASN A 152 17.69 -0.92 -11.47
C ASN A 152 17.20 -2.35 -11.18
N TRP A 153 15.93 -2.66 -11.45
CA TRP A 153 15.38 -3.96 -11.06
C TRP A 153 16.00 -5.12 -11.83
N ASN A 154 16.37 -4.93 -13.10
CA ASN A 154 17.03 -5.98 -13.88
C ASN A 154 18.42 -6.29 -13.32
N THR A 155 19.23 -5.27 -13.03
CA THR A 155 20.58 -5.48 -12.46
C THR A 155 20.52 -6.00 -11.03
N LEU A 156 19.49 -5.65 -10.25
CA LEU A 156 19.26 -6.22 -8.92
C LEU A 156 18.89 -7.70 -9.00
N ALA A 157 17.93 -8.07 -9.85
CA ALA A 157 17.55 -9.48 -10.04
C ALA A 157 18.72 -10.32 -10.55
N ALA A 158 19.53 -9.79 -11.49
CA ALA A 158 20.72 -10.46 -11.98
C ALA A 158 21.76 -10.71 -10.88
N GLU A 159 21.94 -9.76 -9.95
CA GLU A 159 22.82 -9.94 -8.79
C GLU A 159 22.35 -11.10 -7.92
N TYR A 160 21.05 -11.15 -7.56
CA TYR A 160 20.47 -12.26 -6.80
C TYR A 160 20.62 -13.61 -7.53
N GLN A 161 20.37 -13.66 -8.84
CA GLN A 161 20.53 -14.89 -9.63
C GLN A 161 21.99 -15.34 -9.67
N SER A 162 22.94 -14.41 -9.78
CA SER A 162 24.37 -14.74 -9.73
C SER A 162 24.79 -15.35 -8.38
N ALA A 163 24.06 -15.00 -7.32
CA ALA A 163 24.19 -15.59 -5.98
C ALA A 163 23.33 -16.85 -5.76
N GLY A 164 22.71 -17.39 -6.82
CA GLY A 164 21.88 -18.60 -6.76
C GLY A 164 20.51 -18.39 -6.09
N LYS A 165 20.01 -17.15 -6.02
CA LYS A 165 18.70 -16.82 -5.42
C LYS A 165 17.60 -16.73 -6.48
N PRO A 166 16.37 -17.20 -6.17
CA PRO A 166 15.27 -17.32 -7.13
C PRO A 166 14.51 -15.99 -7.30
N VAL A 167 15.20 -14.96 -7.79
CA VAL A 167 14.64 -13.62 -8.02
C VAL A 167 14.72 -13.27 -9.50
N ALA A 168 13.64 -12.80 -10.10
CA ALA A 168 13.61 -12.40 -11.50
C ALA A 168 12.68 -11.22 -11.74
N THR A 169 12.91 -10.49 -12.83
CA THR A 169 11.96 -9.47 -13.31
C THR A 169 11.01 -10.08 -14.34
N LYS A 170 9.75 -9.66 -14.31
CA LYS A 170 8.77 -9.95 -15.38
C LYS A 170 7.99 -8.68 -15.68
N ARG A 171 8.29 -8.08 -16.83
CA ARG A 171 7.45 -7.00 -17.38
C ARG A 171 6.22 -7.63 -18.04
N TRP A 172 5.04 -7.18 -17.64
CA TRP A 172 3.81 -7.57 -18.32
C TRP A 172 3.60 -6.69 -19.54
N PHE A 173 3.32 -7.30 -20.68
CA PHE A 173 3.05 -6.57 -21.92
C PHE A 173 1.57 -6.68 -22.26
N ASN A 174 0.99 -5.58 -22.73
CA ASN A 174 -0.33 -5.64 -23.36
C ASN A 174 -0.29 -6.57 -24.57
N THR A 175 -1.36 -7.31 -24.84
CA THR A 175 -1.41 -8.23 -25.96
C THR A 175 -2.81 -8.32 -26.55
N MET A 176 -2.90 -8.54 -27.85
CA MET A 176 -4.17 -8.87 -28.53
C MET A 176 -4.63 -10.30 -28.25
N THR A 177 -3.76 -11.15 -27.70
CA THR A 177 -4.07 -12.55 -27.41
C THR A 177 -5.18 -12.63 -26.37
N ASP A 178 -6.23 -13.37 -26.70
CA ASP A 178 -7.18 -13.86 -25.72
C ASP A 178 -6.70 -15.21 -25.20
N ILE A 179 -6.62 -15.32 -23.89
CA ILE A 179 -6.35 -16.57 -23.20
C ILE A 179 -7.59 -16.95 -22.39
N ARG A 180 -7.80 -18.26 -22.23
CA ARG A 180 -8.82 -18.86 -21.36
C ARG A 180 -8.28 -19.08 -19.96
N GLY A 181 -6.96 -19.12 -19.81
CA GLY A 181 -6.25 -19.28 -18.55
C GLY A 181 -4.84 -19.86 -18.75
N PRO A 182 -4.17 -20.26 -17.66
CA PRO A 182 -2.78 -20.73 -17.71
C PRO A 182 -2.58 -22.01 -18.53
N ALA A 183 -3.63 -22.83 -18.74
CA ALA A 183 -3.56 -24.03 -19.56
C ALA A 183 -3.25 -23.76 -21.05
N ASP A 184 -3.44 -22.53 -21.53
CA ASP A 184 -3.06 -22.16 -22.89
C ASP A 184 -1.52 -22.01 -23.06
N GLY A 185 -0.76 -21.99 -21.97
CA GLY A 185 0.71 -22.04 -21.99
C GLY A 185 1.38 -20.79 -22.58
N VAL A 186 0.67 -19.66 -22.61
CA VAL A 186 1.18 -18.39 -23.16
C VAL A 186 0.86 -17.22 -22.23
N ASP A 187 1.71 -16.20 -22.27
CA ASP A 187 1.46 -14.93 -21.57
C ASP A 187 0.19 -14.24 -22.11
N GLY A 188 -0.60 -13.68 -21.21
CA GLY A 188 -1.82 -12.95 -21.57
C GLY A 188 -2.55 -12.34 -20.39
N TRP A 189 -3.83 -12.00 -20.61
CA TRP A 189 -4.65 -11.30 -19.64
C TRP A 189 -6.00 -11.98 -19.47
N ASN A 190 -6.33 -12.33 -18.23
CA ASN A 190 -7.70 -12.69 -17.85
C ASN A 190 -8.53 -11.40 -17.80
N ARG A 191 -9.46 -11.20 -18.74
CA ARG A 191 -10.30 -9.99 -18.86
C ARG A 191 -11.69 -10.20 -18.29
N THR A 192 -12.22 -9.19 -17.61
CA THR A 192 -13.60 -9.15 -17.09
C THR A 192 -14.27 -7.86 -17.54
N PHE A 193 -15.34 -7.97 -18.32
CA PHE A 193 -16.09 -6.87 -18.90
C PHE A 193 -17.34 -6.56 -18.07
N PHE A 194 -17.68 -5.29 -17.89
CA PHE A 194 -18.83 -4.82 -17.10
C PHE A 194 -19.19 -3.37 -17.40
N ASP A 195 -20.35 -2.92 -16.93
CA ASP A 195 -20.71 -1.50 -16.91
C ASP A 195 -20.20 -0.83 -15.63
N PHE A 196 -19.54 0.32 -15.76
CA PHE A 196 -19.09 1.15 -14.66
C PHE A 196 -19.62 2.58 -14.81
N HIS A 197 -20.76 2.86 -14.18
CA HIS A 197 -21.45 4.16 -14.28
C HIS A 197 -21.80 4.54 -15.72
N GLY A 198 -22.34 3.59 -16.49
CA GLY A 198 -22.70 3.79 -17.90
C GLY A 198 -21.50 3.73 -18.86
N ILE A 199 -20.31 3.37 -18.36
CA ILE A 199 -19.11 3.17 -19.19
C ILE A 199 -18.93 1.67 -19.42
N PRO A 200 -18.83 1.20 -20.67
CA PRO A 200 -18.41 -0.17 -20.94
C PRO A 200 -16.94 -0.31 -20.54
N THR A 201 -16.67 -0.97 -19.42
CA THR A 201 -15.34 -1.06 -18.82
C THR A 201 -14.85 -2.50 -18.79
N PHE A 202 -13.53 -2.70 -18.78
CA PHE A 202 -12.94 -3.97 -18.39
C PHE A 202 -11.83 -3.80 -17.36
N LEU A 203 -11.67 -4.84 -16.54
CA LEU A 203 -10.49 -5.06 -15.71
C LEU A 203 -9.77 -6.31 -16.20
N SER A 204 -8.47 -6.41 -15.93
CA SER A 204 -7.69 -7.58 -16.29
C SER A 204 -6.61 -7.93 -15.28
N CYS A 205 -6.27 -9.22 -15.20
CA CYS A 205 -5.15 -9.75 -14.43
C CYS A 205 -4.16 -10.45 -15.37
N PRO A 206 -2.85 -10.32 -15.13
CA PRO A 206 -1.85 -11.01 -15.93
C PRO A 206 -1.86 -12.51 -15.64
N VAL A 207 -1.68 -13.29 -16.69
CA VAL A 207 -1.28 -14.69 -16.64
C VAL A 207 0.03 -14.80 -17.40
N TYR A 208 1.05 -15.39 -16.81
CA TYR A 208 2.36 -15.42 -17.43
C TYR A 208 3.20 -16.61 -17.01
N GLU A 209 4.11 -17.04 -17.88
CA GLU A 209 5.09 -18.07 -17.54
C GLU A 209 6.15 -17.51 -16.59
N SER A 210 6.46 -18.26 -15.53
CA SER A 210 7.52 -17.93 -14.58
C SER A 210 8.84 -17.71 -15.33
N PRO A 211 9.54 -16.59 -15.08
CA PRO A 211 10.87 -16.37 -15.62
C PRO A 211 11.94 -17.29 -15.01
N LEU A 212 11.61 -18.07 -13.98
CA LEU A 212 12.55 -18.93 -13.25
C LEU A 212 12.31 -20.42 -13.49
N THR A 213 11.06 -20.83 -13.73
CA THR A 213 10.69 -22.23 -13.94
C THR A 213 9.86 -22.40 -15.21
N ALA A 214 10.43 -23.08 -16.21
CA ALA A 214 9.74 -23.38 -17.46
C ALA A 214 8.47 -24.21 -17.23
N GLY A 215 7.40 -23.87 -17.95
CA GLY A 215 6.09 -24.50 -17.87
C GLY A 215 5.25 -24.13 -16.65
N ARG A 216 5.81 -23.45 -15.63
CA ARG A 216 5.05 -22.93 -14.49
C ARG A 216 4.37 -21.62 -14.90
N MET A 217 3.05 -21.60 -14.83
CA MET A 217 2.25 -20.41 -15.14
C MET A 217 1.78 -19.74 -13.86
N ILE A 218 1.82 -18.41 -13.83
CA ILE A 218 1.35 -17.58 -12.73
C ILE A 218 0.08 -16.87 -13.19
N ASP A 219 -1.08 -17.26 -12.65
CA ASP A 219 -2.34 -16.55 -12.84
C ASP A 219 -2.60 -15.68 -11.62
N LEU A 220 -2.48 -14.35 -11.78
CA LEU A 220 -2.60 -13.45 -10.63
C LEU A 220 -3.97 -13.52 -9.93
N ARG A 221 -5.01 -14.01 -10.61
CA ARG A 221 -6.36 -14.19 -10.05
C ARG A 221 -6.53 -15.51 -9.29
N ARG A 222 -5.81 -16.56 -9.68
CA ARG A 222 -6.12 -17.95 -9.23
C ARG A 222 -4.95 -18.68 -8.59
N GLY A 223 -3.73 -18.24 -8.81
CA GLY A 223 -2.53 -18.79 -8.17
C GLY A 223 -1.53 -19.39 -9.16
N VAL A 224 -0.70 -20.28 -8.63
CA VAL A 224 0.33 -20.99 -9.39
C VAL A 224 -0.30 -22.16 -10.13
N TRP A 225 -0.01 -22.30 -11.41
CA TRP A 225 -0.44 -23.42 -12.26
C TRP A 225 0.77 -24.19 -12.75
N GLU A 226 0.80 -25.48 -12.46
CA GLU A 226 1.86 -26.42 -12.81
C GLU A 226 1.25 -27.82 -12.98
N ASP A 227 1.88 -28.67 -13.79
CA ASP A 227 1.43 -30.05 -14.02
C ASP A 227 -0.05 -30.19 -14.45
N GLY A 228 -0.56 -29.19 -15.18
CA GLY A 228 -1.93 -29.18 -15.70
C GLY A 228 -3.02 -28.84 -14.68
N ALA A 229 -2.67 -28.33 -13.49
CA ALA A 229 -3.63 -27.89 -12.47
C ALA A 229 -3.10 -26.69 -11.67
N TYR A 230 -3.96 -26.08 -10.85
CA TYR A 230 -3.49 -25.13 -9.84
C TYR A 230 -2.79 -25.87 -8.71
N SER A 231 -1.61 -25.38 -8.32
CA SER A 231 -0.79 -26.01 -7.28
C SER A 231 -1.52 -25.99 -5.94
N ALA A 232 -1.56 -27.15 -5.29
CA ALA A 232 -2.11 -27.30 -3.95
C ALA A 232 -1.10 -26.92 -2.86
N THR A 233 0.19 -26.87 -3.20
CA THR A 233 1.29 -26.71 -2.24
C THR A 233 2.03 -25.39 -2.40
N ARG A 234 2.12 -24.84 -3.62
CA ARG A 234 2.69 -23.51 -3.87
C ARG A 234 1.57 -22.50 -4.02
N ARG A 235 1.47 -21.58 -3.07
CA ARG A 235 0.51 -20.48 -3.16
C ARG A 235 1.15 -19.29 -3.84
N LEU A 236 0.31 -18.51 -4.50
CA LEU A 236 0.71 -17.20 -4.97
C LEU A 236 0.54 -16.19 -3.82
N LYS A 237 1.57 -15.39 -3.59
CA LYS A 237 1.56 -14.23 -2.71
C LYS A 237 1.82 -12.97 -3.51
N VAL A 238 1.07 -11.91 -3.24
CA VAL A 238 1.17 -10.67 -4.00
C VAL A 238 1.39 -9.50 -3.04
N ILE A 239 2.53 -8.84 -3.17
CA ILE A 239 2.88 -7.64 -2.41
C ILE A 239 2.97 -6.48 -3.38
N TYR A 240 2.24 -5.41 -3.10
CA TYR A 240 2.26 -4.19 -3.91
C TYR A 240 3.22 -3.19 -3.28
N LEU A 241 4.16 -2.67 -4.06
CA LEU A 241 5.18 -1.71 -3.61
C LEU A 241 5.01 -0.35 -4.30
N PRO A 242 3.94 0.41 -4.03
CA PRO A 242 3.77 1.71 -4.65
C PRO A 242 4.81 2.74 -4.17
N THR A 243 5.11 3.72 -5.01
CA THR A 243 5.73 4.99 -4.56
C THR A 243 4.68 5.89 -3.88
N LEU A 244 5.08 7.04 -3.34
CA LEU A 244 4.15 8.05 -2.79
C LEU A 244 4.36 9.40 -3.47
N ASN A 245 3.45 9.77 -4.36
CA ASN A 245 3.50 11.06 -5.05
C ASN A 245 2.11 11.68 -5.18
N TYR A 246 2.00 13.00 -5.01
CA TYR A 246 0.86 13.75 -5.51
C TYR A 246 0.88 13.75 -7.05
N HIS A 247 -0.18 13.24 -7.66
CA HIS A 247 -0.25 13.13 -9.11
C HIS A 247 -0.80 14.42 -9.72
N SER A 248 -2.03 14.80 -9.34
CA SER A 248 -2.73 15.99 -9.83
C SER A 248 -4.05 16.22 -9.09
N ASP A 249 -4.67 17.35 -9.38
CA ASP A 249 -6.00 17.77 -8.94
C ASP A 249 -7.14 16.93 -9.53
N TYR A 250 -6.88 16.12 -10.55
CA TYR A 250 -7.89 15.21 -11.10
C TYR A 250 -7.72 13.77 -10.61
N ALA A 251 -6.51 13.36 -10.21
CA ALA A 251 -6.22 11.96 -9.90
C ALA A 251 -5.98 11.67 -8.41
N GLY A 252 -5.68 12.70 -7.60
CA GLY A 252 -5.25 12.50 -6.23
C GLY A 252 -3.78 12.03 -6.17
N VAL A 253 -3.52 10.94 -5.46
CA VAL A 253 -2.16 10.43 -5.24
C VAL A 253 -1.87 9.19 -6.09
N THR A 254 -0.60 9.08 -6.48
CA THR A 254 0.00 7.82 -6.93
C THR A 254 0.57 7.14 -5.70
N SER A 255 -0.22 6.23 -5.14
CA SER A 255 0.20 5.31 -4.09
C SER A 255 -0.63 4.01 -4.12
N ALA A 256 -0.99 3.42 -2.97
CA ALA A 256 -1.60 2.10 -2.88
C ALA A 256 -2.91 1.99 -3.65
N VAL A 257 -3.78 2.99 -3.62
CA VAL A 257 -5.05 2.95 -4.37
C VAL A 257 -4.82 2.98 -5.88
N LYS A 258 -3.82 3.71 -6.38
CA LYS A 258 -3.61 3.88 -7.82
C LYS A 258 -2.72 2.80 -8.45
N CYS A 259 -1.91 2.12 -7.65
CA CYS A 259 -0.86 1.26 -8.20
C CYS A 259 -1.39 0.05 -9.00
N PHE A 260 -2.66 -0.35 -8.82
CA PHE A 260 -3.35 -1.38 -9.61
C PHE A 260 -3.30 -1.16 -11.13
N PHE A 261 -3.14 0.08 -11.58
CA PHE A 261 -3.08 0.41 -13.01
C PHE A 261 -1.89 -0.28 -13.70
N GLY A 262 -0.80 -0.52 -12.97
CA GLY A 262 0.34 -1.29 -13.47
C GLY A 262 0.18 -2.81 -13.36
N ALA A 263 -0.91 -3.29 -12.75
CA ALA A 263 -1.30 -4.71 -12.67
C ALA A 263 -2.49 -5.05 -13.58
N THR A 264 -2.93 -4.09 -14.38
CA THR A 264 -3.96 -4.25 -15.41
C THR A 264 -3.37 -4.00 -16.79
N GLU A 265 -4.05 -4.51 -17.81
CA GLU A 265 -3.77 -4.16 -19.20
C GLU A 265 -4.22 -2.72 -19.48
N ILE A 266 -3.31 -1.91 -20.02
CA ILE A 266 -3.61 -0.54 -20.48
C ILE A 266 -3.63 -0.55 -22.02
N HIS A 267 -4.51 -1.39 -22.57
CA HIS A 267 -4.58 -1.67 -24.00
C HIS A 267 -4.86 -0.39 -24.80
N GLY A 268 -4.04 -0.11 -25.83
CA GLY A 268 -4.16 1.11 -26.64
C GLY A 268 -3.78 2.41 -25.90
N GLY A 269 -3.11 2.32 -24.75
CA GLY A 269 -2.68 3.48 -23.97
C GLY A 269 -3.77 4.05 -23.05
N VAL A 270 -3.54 5.25 -22.50
CA VAL A 270 -4.41 5.86 -21.48
C VAL A 270 -5.86 6.06 -21.93
N SER A 271 -6.07 6.26 -23.24
CA SER A 271 -7.37 6.48 -23.88
C SER A 271 -7.86 5.26 -24.65
N GLY A 272 -7.11 4.16 -24.60
CA GLY A 272 -7.38 2.99 -25.40
C GLY A 272 -8.56 2.16 -24.90
N GLN A 273 -8.99 1.27 -25.78
CA GLN A 273 -10.10 0.34 -25.58
C GLN A 273 -9.72 -1.04 -26.09
N PHE A 274 -10.33 -2.06 -25.51
CA PHE A 274 -10.32 -3.41 -26.03
C PHE A 274 -11.76 -3.83 -26.32
N ARG A 275 -12.07 -4.14 -27.58
CA ARG A 275 -13.43 -4.54 -28.04
C ARG A 275 -14.54 -3.60 -27.56
N GLY A 276 -14.33 -2.30 -27.74
CA GLY A 276 -15.30 -1.28 -27.34
C GLY A 276 -15.44 -1.06 -25.83
N HIS A 277 -14.58 -1.69 -25.01
CA HIS A 277 -14.55 -1.49 -23.57
C HIS A 277 -13.30 -0.71 -23.14
N TYR A 278 -13.48 0.24 -22.24
CA TYR A 278 -12.45 1.09 -21.68
C TYR A 278 -11.70 0.36 -20.56
N GLN A 279 -10.38 0.49 -20.54
CA GLN A 279 -9.56 -0.01 -19.43
C GLN A 279 -9.64 0.89 -18.19
N ILE A 280 -9.03 0.48 -17.08
CA ILE A 280 -9.15 1.15 -15.78
C ILE A 280 -8.81 2.65 -15.82
N HIS A 281 -7.77 3.04 -16.55
CA HIS A 281 -7.32 4.42 -16.68
C HIS A 281 -8.29 5.27 -17.51
N SER A 282 -8.76 4.81 -18.67
CA SER A 282 -9.74 5.57 -19.46
C SER A 282 -11.09 5.67 -18.76
N SER A 283 -11.53 4.59 -18.11
CA SER A 283 -12.76 4.55 -17.31
C SER A 283 -12.71 5.45 -16.07
N SER A 284 -11.50 5.70 -15.55
CA SER A 284 -11.29 6.62 -14.43
C SER A 284 -11.21 8.08 -14.84
N TYR A 285 -10.50 8.39 -15.93
CA TYR A 285 -10.01 9.77 -16.17
C TYR A 285 -10.39 10.39 -17.52
N GLN A 286 -10.87 9.63 -18.50
CA GLN A 286 -10.90 10.09 -19.91
C GLN A 286 -12.21 9.81 -20.65
N HIS A 287 -13.30 9.52 -19.93
CA HIS A 287 -14.61 9.30 -20.54
C HIS A 287 -15.48 10.56 -20.49
N ASP A 288 -16.37 10.72 -21.46
CA ASP A 288 -17.36 11.80 -21.48
C ASP A 288 -18.28 11.75 -20.25
N GLY A 289 -18.59 12.91 -19.68
CA GLY A 289 -19.35 13.03 -18.43
C GLY A 289 -18.53 12.82 -17.16
N VAL A 290 -17.23 12.51 -17.27
CA VAL A 290 -16.33 12.52 -16.12
C VAL A 290 -15.81 13.95 -15.90
N THR A 291 -16.01 14.46 -14.69
CA THR A 291 -15.50 15.77 -14.28
C THR A 291 -14.24 15.61 -13.43
N ALA A 292 -13.45 16.68 -13.27
CA ALA A 292 -12.36 16.72 -12.29
C ALA A 292 -12.82 16.26 -10.90
N ASN A 293 -14.11 16.47 -10.56
CA ASN A 293 -14.68 16.06 -9.29
C ASN A 293 -14.92 14.56 -9.16
N THR A 294 -15.15 13.82 -10.25
CA THR A 294 -15.46 12.38 -10.21
C THR A 294 -14.29 11.48 -10.57
N ASN A 295 -13.25 12.02 -11.22
CA ASN A 295 -12.09 11.29 -11.71
C ASN A 295 -11.41 10.44 -10.62
N ALA A 296 -10.97 11.11 -9.55
CA ALA A 296 -10.27 10.46 -8.45
C ALA A 296 -11.16 9.40 -7.76
N TYR A 297 -12.43 9.72 -7.53
CA TYR A 297 -13.42 8.81 -6.97
C TYR A 297 -13.58 7.52 -7.79
N ARG A 298 -13.71 7.64 -9.11
CA ARG A 298 -13.83 6.49 -10.02
C ARG A 298 -12.59 5.59 -9.99
N ALA A 299 -11.40 6.19 -9.91
CA ALA A 299 -10.17 5.41 -9.75
C ALA A 299 -10.19 4.57 -8.46
N GLY A 300 -10.65 5.16 -7.35
CA GLY A 300 -10.87 4.43 -6.09
C GLY A 300 -11.87 3.28 -6.22
N GLY A 301 -13.02 3.53 -6.86
CA GLY A 301 -14.07 2.54 -7.06
C GLY A 301 -13.63 1.36 -7.94
N LEU A 302 -12.88 1.63 -9.02
CA LEU A 302 -12.31 0.57 -9.85
C LEU A 302 -11.23 -0.23 -9.14
N THR A 303 -10.43 0.41 -8.28
CA THR A 303 -9.49 -0.28 -7.39
C THR A 303 -10.21 -1.24 -6.44
N ALA A 304 -11.29 -0.78 -5.79
CA ALA A 304 -12.08 -1.66 -4.93
C ALA A 304 -12.63 -2.86 -5.70
N ARG A 305 -13.19 -2.62 -6.89
CA ARG A 305 -13.68 -3.70 -7.76
C ARG A 305 -12.57 -4.65 -8.20
N TYR A 306 -11.36 -4.15 -8.48
CA TYR A 306 -10.21 -4.99 -8.79
C TYR A 306 -9.90 -5.92 -7.63
N MET A 307 -9.77 -5.41 -6.41
CA MET A 307 -9.48 -6.25 -5.24
C MET A 307 -10.55 -7.32 -5.00
N LEU A 308 -11.82 -7.00 -5.24
CA LEU A 308 -12.93 -7.93 -5.01
C LEU A 308 -13.12 -8.99 -6.11
N THR A 309 -12.66 -8.72 -7.34
CA THR A 309 -12.99 -9.58 -8.50
C THR A 309 -11.78 -10.13 -9.25
N GLN A 310 -10.60 -9.56 -9.02
CA GLN A 310 -9.39 -9.81 -9.80
C GLN A 310 -8.30 -10.39 -8.89
N ASN A 311 -7.67 -9.55 -8.07
CA ASN A 311 -6.66 -9.97 -7.12
C ASN A 311 -6.64 -8.95 -5.97
N ALA A 312 -6.74 -9.45 -4.74
CA ALA A 312 -6.46 -8.67 -3.53
C ALA A 312 -5.02 -8.95 -3.11
N PRO A 313 -4.12 -7.95 -3.08
CA PRO A 313 -2.77 -8.13 -2.59
C PRO A 313 -2.77 -8.56 -1.11
N ASP A 314 -1.84 -9.42 -0.73
CA ASP A 314 -1.63 -9.83 0.66
C ASP A 314 -1.10 -8.67 1.52
N LEU A 315 -0.32 -7.77 0.91
CA LEU A 315 0.28 -6.61 1.57
C LEU A 315 0.53 -5.47 0.60
N PHE A 316 0.35 -4.23 1.05
CA PHE A 316 0.89 -3.03 0.41
C PHE A 316 2.06 -2.53 1.24
N VAL A 317 3.15 -2.17 0.58
CA VAL A 317 4.34 -1.52 1.17
C VAL A 317 4.63 -0.24 0.39
N THR A 318 4.13 0.90 0.87
CA THR A 318 4.39 2.19 0.24
C THR A 318 5.82 2.63 0.51
N CYS A 319 6.63 2.69 -0.55
CA CYS A 319 8.03 3.09 -0.53
C CYS A 319 8.14 4.61 -0.71
N ALA A 320 8.08 5.36 0.40
CA ALA A 320 8.10 6.82 0.45
C ALA A 320 9.48 7.35 0.90
N MET A 321 10.57 6.89 0.28
CA MET A 321 11.91 7.44 0.55
C MET A 321 12.04 8.86 -0.01
N TYR A 322 11.44 9.08 -1.18
CA TYR A 322 11.26 10.39 -1.81
C TYR A 322 9.80 10.56 -2.21
N SER A 323 9.22 11.71 -1.86
CA SER A 323 7.81 12.00 -2.12
C SER A 323 7.62 13.33 -2.85
N GLY A 324 7.02 13.28 -4.04
CA GLY A 324 6.60 14.46 -4.81
C GLY A 324 5.31 15.04 -4.25
N HIS A 325 5.35 16.27 -3.75
CA HIS A 325 4.20 16.92 -3.09
C HIS A 325 3.57 18.06 -3.92
N ASN A 326 4.35 18.69 -4.81
CA ASN A 326 3.86 19.73 -5.73
C ASN A 326 3.40 19.19 -7.10
N GLY A 327 3.55 17.88 -7.31
CA GLY A 327 3.17 17.18 -8.52
C GLY A 327 4.13 16.04 -8.82
N ARG A 328 3.78 15.19 -9.79
CA ARG A 328 4.61 14.02 -10.16
C ARG A 328 5.93 14.37 -10.84
N TRP A 329 6.05 15.58 -11.39
CA TRP A 329 7.24 16.05 -12.13
C TRP A 329 8.05 17.10 -11.39
N SER A 330 7.52 17.64 -10.29
CA SER A 330 8.20 18.66 -9.49
C SER A 330 9.29 18.03 -8.63
N THR A 331 10.11 18.87 -8.01
CA THR A 331 11.03 18.45 -6.94
C THR A 331 10.33 17.57 -5.91
N ALA A 332 10.98 16.46 -5.54
CA ALA A 332 10.55 15.62 -4.44
C ALA A 332 11.22 16.07 -3.14
N ALA A 333 10.59 15.76 -2.02
CA ALA A 333 11.22 15.84 -0.71
C ALA A 333 11.72 14.46 -0.32
N LYS A 334 12.92 14.39 0.25
CA LYS A 334 13.39 13.19 0.93
C LYS A 334 12.58 13.02 2.22
N THR A 335 11.82 11.92 2.30
CA THR A 335 10.88 11.65 3.40
C THR A 335 11.30 10.49 4.27
N ASP A 336 12.24 9.66 3.79
CA ASP A 336 12.84 8.56 4.53
C ASP A 336 11.83 7.66 5.23
N ALA A 337 10.72 7.33 4.55
CA ALA A 337 9.60 6.62 5.15
C ALA A 337 9.14 5.42 4.33
N VAL A 338 8.63 4.41 5.01
CA VAL A 338 7.90 3.29 4.43
C VAL A 338 6.65 3.03 5.25
N LEU A 339 5.58 2.57 4.59
CA LEU A 339 4.35 2.19 5.27
C LEU A 339 3.84 0.85 4.81
N ALA A 340 3.17 0.10 5.67
CA ALA A 340 2.52 -1.15 5.32
C ALA A 340 1.10 -1.27 5.87
N CYS A 341 0.24 -1.90 5.07
CA CYS A 341 -1.14 -2.25 5.41
C CYS A 341 -1.67 -3.27 4.40
N SER A 342 -2.66 -4.08 4.76
CA SER A 342 -3.41 -4.91 3.80
C SER A 342 -4.52 -4.14 3.08
N ASN A 343 -4.74 -2.88 3.47
CA ASN A 343 -5.80 -2.04 2.93
C ASN A 343 -5.27 -0.76 2.27
N PRO A 344 -5.50 -0.55 0.96
CA PRO A 344 -4.90 0.56 0.24
C PRO A 344 -5.51 1.92 0.62
N ALA A 345 -6.82 2.00 0.91
CA ALA A 345 -7.46 3.25 1.27
C ALA A 345 -6.97 3.78 2.62
N SER A 346 -6.89 2.89 3.63
CA SER A 346 -6.35 3.24 4.95
C SER A 346 -4.86 3.56 4.90
N LEU A 347 -4.10 2.85 4.06
CA LEU A 347 -2.67 3.14 3.85
C LEU A 347 -2.46 4.53 3.26
N ASP A 348 -3.16 4.85 2.17
CA ASP A 348 -3.05 6.15 1.51
C ASP A 348 -3.61 7.28 2.38
N TYR A 349 -4.64 7.02 3.20
CA TYR A 349 -5.13 7.95 4.20
C TYR A 349 -4.01 8.37 5.15
N ILE A 350 -3.31 7.41 5.77
CA ILE A 350 -2.20 7.68 6.68
C ILE A 350 -1.01 8.31 5.92
N ALA A 351 -0.64 7.78 4.76
CA ALA A 351 0.47 8.31 3.97
C ALA A 351 0.25 9.79 3.59
N CYS A 352 -0.96 10.15 3.17
CA CYS A 352 -1.28 11.53 2.84
C CYS A 352 -1.28 12.42 4.08
N LYS A 353 -1.89 11.95 5.17
CA LYS A 353 -2.02 12.72 6.42
C LYS A 353 -0.69 12.97 7.11
N ASN A 354 0.19 11.97 7.13
CA ASN A 354 1.41 11.96 7.93
C ASN A 354 2.67 12.31 7.12
N ILE A 355 2.65 12.20 5.80
CA ILE A 355 3.81 12.49 4.94
C ILE A 355 3.51 13.61 3.95
N LEU A 356 2.58 13.42 3.01
CA LEU A 356 2.42 14.38 1.92
C LEU A 356 1.85 15.73 2.35
N ASN A 357 0.81 15.74 3.19
CA ASN A 357 0.17 16.97 3.62
C ASN A 357 1.11 17.89 4.43
N PRO A 358 1.90 17.37 5.41
CA PRO A 358 2.92 18.16 6.09
C PRO A 358 3.95 18.80 5.17
N LEU A 359 4.34 18.15 4.06
CA LEU A 359 5.31 18.71 3.11
C LEU A 359 4.78 19.93 2.36
N ARG A 360 3.48 19.95 2.05
CA ARG A 360 2.87 21.02 1.25
C ARG A 360 2.33 22.16 2.10
N GLY A 361 1.79 21.85 3.28
CA GLY A 361 1.36 22.83 4.29
C GLY A 361 0.08 23.63 3.97
N ASP A 362 -0.44 23.56 2.73
CA ASP A 362 -1.64 24.30 2.29
C ASP A 362 -2.96 23.52 2.45
N GLY A 363 -2.90 22.27 2.91
CA GLY A 363 -4.07 21.40 3.10
C GLY A 363 -4.60 20.74 1.84
N ALA A 364 -4.04 20.98 0.65
CA ALA A 364 -4.54 20.40 -0.60
C ALA A 364 -4.42 18.87 -0.66
N LEU A 365 -3.49 18.31 0.11
CA LEU A 365 -3.27 16.86 0.24
C LEU A 365 -3.85 16.29 1.53
N ASN A 366 -4.63 17.08 2.27
CA ASN A 366 -5.28 16.63 3.49
C ASN A 366 -6.42 15.66 3.15
N PRO A 367 -6.34 14.38 3.55
CA PRO A 367 -7.38 13.40 3.25
C PRO A 367 -8.69 13.63 4.05
N ASP A 368 -8.69 14.56 5.00
CA ASP A 368 -9.88 14.95 5.78
C ASP A 368 -10.75 16.00 5.08
N ILE A 369 -10.27 16.64 4.01
CA ILE A 369 -10.98 17.71 3.28
C ILE A 369 -11.47 17.17 1.94
N ASP A 370 -12.64 17.63 1.46
CA ASP A 370 -13.17 17.24 0.15
C ASP A 370 -12.27 17.76 -0.99
N GLN A 371 -11.30 16.93 -1.35
CA GLN A 371 -10.27 17.13 -2.34
C GLN A 371 -10.06 15.82 -3.10
N PRO A 372 -9.38 15.83 -4.26
CA PRO A 372 -9.14 14.64 -5.08
C PRO A 372 -8.55 13.46 -4.31
N VAL A 373 -7.63 13.71 -3.37
CA VAL A 373 -7.10 12.69 -2.47
C VAL A 373 -8.23 12.00 -1.70
N ARG A 374 -9.03 12.76 -0.94
CA ARG A 374 -10.15 12.21 -0.18
C ARG A 374 -11.15 11.46 -1.07
N ARG A 375 -11.49 12.02 -2.22
CA ARG A 375 -12.43 11.40 -3.17
C ARG A 375 -11.94 10.07 -3.70
N GLN A 376 -10.64 9.96 -3.99
CA GLN A 376 -9.99 8.69 -4.35
C GLN A 376 -10.17 7.63 -3.27
N LEU A 377 -9.95 8.01 -2.01
CA LEU A 377 -10.13 7.10 -0.89
C LEU A 377 -11.60 6.71 -0.69
N LEU A 378 -12.52 7.68 -0.81
CA LEU A 378 -13.96 7.44 -0.70
C LEU A 378 -14.47 6.45 -1.74
N GLY A 379 -14.04 6.56 -3.00
CA GLY A 379 -14.41 5.60 -4.03
C GLY A 379 -13.99 4.16 -3.67
N CYS A 380 -12.84 4.02 -3.00
CA CYS A 380 -12.36 2.72 -2.55
C CYS A 380 -13.17 2.18 -1.34
N VAL A 381 -13.42 3.04 -0.35
CA VAL A 381 -14.20 2.71 0.87
C VAL A 381 -15.65 2.36 0.54
N GLU A 382 -16.31 3.13 -0.31
CA GLU A 382 -17.69 2.87 -0.74
C GLU A 382 -17.79 1.61 -1.60
N GLY A 383 -16.71 1.25 -2.31
CA GLY A 383 -16.56 -0.04 -2.96
C GLY A 383 -16.31 -1.22 -2.00
N GLY A 384 -16.31 -0.99 -0.69
CA GLY A 384 -16.12 -2.02 0.34
C GLY A 384 -14.67 -2.31 0.69
N VAL A 385 -13.72 -1.49 0.25
CA VAL A 385 -12.30 -1.68 0.52
C VAL A 385 -11.78 -0.58 1.44
N GLY A 386 -11.68 -0.92 2.73
CA GLY A 386 -10.98 -0.12 3.72
C GLY A 386 -11.79 0.89 4.47
N THR A 387 -11.08 1.75 5.17
CA THR A 387 -11.66 2.84 5.95
C THR A 387 -10.75 4.06 5.94
N ILE A 388 -11.36 5.23 6.02
CA ILE A 388 -10.70 6.51 6.27
C ILE A 388 -11.16 7.13 7.60
N ASP A 389 -11.86 6.34 8.42
CA ASP A 389 -12.24 6.72 9.78
C ASP A 389 -11.04 6.49 10.71
N PRO A 390 -10.43 7.55 11.29
CA PRO A 390 -9.29 7.40 12.18
C PRO A 390 -9.56 6.52 13.39
N ALA A 391 -10.81 6.43 13.86
CA ALA A 391 -11.17 5.57 15.00
C ALA A 391 -11.03 4.07 14.67
N GLN A 392 -11.02 3.72 13.38
CA GLN A 392 -10.90 2.35 12.89
C GLN A 392 -9.47 1.99 12.45
N ILE A 393 -8.54 2.94 12.49
CA ILE A 393 -7.14 2.74 12.06
C ILE A 393 -6.21 2.74 13.27
N GLU A 394 -5.55 1.62 13.51
CA GLU A 394 -4.40 1.55 14.42
C GLU A 394 -3.14 1.97 13.66
N LEU A 395 -2.59 3.14 14.01
CA LEU A 395 -1.29 3.57 13.49
C LEU A 395 -0.18 3.12 14.44
N ILE A 396 0.70 2.26 13.94
CA ILE A 396 1.93 1.84 14.61
C ILE A 396 3.07 2.62 13.95
N THR A 397 3.79 3.41 14.73
CA THR A 397 4.90 4.23 14.23
C THR A 397 6.22 3.79 14.84
N PHE A 398 7.27 3.76 14.04
CA PHE A 398 8.65 3.73 14.51
C PHE A 398 9.47 4.83 13.83
N ASP A 399 10.26 5.55 14.61
CA ASP A 399 11.10 6.65 14.16
C ASP A 399 12.54 6.39 14.58
N PHE A 400 13.46 6.24 13.61
CA PHE A 400 14.87 6.02 13.91
C PHE A 400 15.57 7.22 14.56
N LEU A 401 15.03 8.44 14.44
CA LEU A 401 15.56 9.61 15.15
C LEU A 401 15.02 9.73 16.58
N HIS A 402 13.92 9.04 16.89
CA HIS A 402 13.28 9.03 18.20
C HIS A 402 12.87 7.59 18.60
N PRO A 403 13.83 6.64 18.69
CA PRO A 403 13.54 5.21 18.88
C PRO A 403 12.90 4.89 20.23
N GLU A 404 13.03 5.78 21.22
CA GLU A 404 12.41 5.71 22.54
C GLU A 404 10.93 6.14 22.57
N ALA A 405 10.39 6.70 21.47
CA ALA A 405 9.00 7.12 21.42
C ALA A 405 8.06 5.94 21.67
N VAL A 406 7.38 5.98 22.82
CA VAL A 406 6.45 4.94 23.23
C VAL A 406 5.20 5.02 22.37
N ASN A 407 4.73 3.90 21.83
CA ASN A 407 3.50 3.86 21.03
C ASN A 407 2.37 3.14 21.78
N ARG A 408 1.18 3.11 21.17
CA ARG A 408 -0.01 2.48 21.74
C ARG A 408 0.20 0.99 22.05
N ILE A 409 0.98 0.26 21.24
CA ILE A 409 1.25 -1.17 21.48
C ILE A 409 2.08 -1.36 22.74
N ASP A 410 3.04 -0.48 23.00
CA ASP A 410 3.84 -0.54 24.23
C ASP A 410 2.94 -0.32 25.46
N LEU A 411 1.98 0.61 25.36
CA LEU A 411 0.97 0.84 26.38
C LEU A 411 0.04 -0.38 26.56
N GLU A 412 -0.52 -0.93 25.49
CA GLU A 412 -1.39 -2.11 25.57
C GLU A 412 -0.63 -3.34 26.11
N ARG A 413 0.63 -3.51 25.70
CA ARG A 413 1.50 -4.59 26.16
C ARG A 413 1.77 -4.48 27.66
N VAL A 414 2.09 -3.28 28.18
CA VAL A 414 2.33 -3.10 29.62
C VAL A 414 1.04 -3.24 30.43
N VAL A 415 -0.10 -2.75 29.93
CA VAL A 415 -1.42 -2.92 30.58
C VAL A 415 -1.81 -4.40 30.63
N ARG A 416 -1.59 -5.15 29.54
CA ARG A 416 -1.84 -6.59 29.50
C ARG A 416 -0.92 -7.35 30.46
N LYS A 417 0.38 -7.01 30.51
CA LYS A 417 1.31 -7.58 31.49
C LYS A 417 0.87 -7.26 32.92
N HIS A 418 0.42 -6.05 33.19
CA HIS A 418 -0.06 -5.64 34.51
C HIS A 418 -1.28 -6.45 34.95
N ARG A 419 -2.27 -6.64 34.07
CA ARG A 419 -3.44 -7.51 34.32
C ARG A 419 -3.06 -8.97 34.59
N GLN A 420 -1.92 -9.43 34.07
CA GLN A 420 -1.37 -10.77 34.30
C GLN A 420 -0.46 -10.86 35.53
N GLY A 421 -0.29 -9.79 36.31
CA GLY A 421 0.66 -9.72 37.42
C GLY A 421 2.14 -9.71 36.99
N ARG A 422 2.41 -9.43 35.71
CA ARG A 422 3.75 -9.43 35.09
C ARG A 422 4.32 -8.02 34.86
N ALA A 423 3.63 -6.99 35.32
CA ALA A 423 4.12 -5.61 35.34
C ALA A 423 3.53 -4.87 36.54
N SER A 424 4.29 -3.95 37.12
CA SER A 424 3.85 -3.11 38.24
C SER A 424 2.92 -1.99 37.78
N GLU A 425 2.18 -1.38 38.70
CA GLU A 425 1.42 -0.16 38.41
C GLU A 425 2.34 0.99 37.93
N ARG A 426 3.56 1.04 38.46
CA ARG A 426 4.57 2.02 38.06
C ARG A 426 4.98 1.81 36.60
N ASP A 427 5.18 0.58 36.15
CA ASP A 427 5.53 0.28 34.75
C ASP A 427 4.46 0.80 33.78
N VAL A 428 3.17 0.65 34.14
CA VAL A 428 2.06 1.16 33.34
C VAL A 428 2.08 2.69 33.30
N LYS A 429 2.32 3.34 34.45
CA LYS A 429 2.39 4.82 34.53
C LYS A 429 3.56 5.38 33.76
N ASP A 430 4.74 4.75 33.85
CA ASP A 430 5.95 5.20 33.18
C ASP A 430 5.79 5.12 31.66
N VAL A 431 5.27 4.01 31.14
CA VAL A 431 4.96 3.85 29.71
C VAL A 431 3.82 4.78 29.26
N PHE A 432 2.77 4.96 30.07
CA PHE A 432 1.70 5.90 29.77
C PHE A 432 2.21 7.34 29.74
N GLN A 433 3.07 7.73 30.67
CA GLN A 433 3.68 9.05 30.70
C GLN A 433 4.55 9.28 29.47
N ALA A 434 5.42 8.33 29.14
CA ALA A 434 6.25 8.39 27.95
C ALA A 434 5.40 8.45 26.66
N TYR A 435 4.30 7.68 26.57
CA TYR A 435 3.33 7.75 25.47
C TYR A 435 2.64 9.11 25.35
N MET A 436 2.44 9.80 26.47
CA MET A 436 1.84 11.15 26.49
C MET A 436 2.85 12.26 26.19
N GLU A 437 4.15 11.96 26.27
CA GLU A 437 5.26 12.87 26.01
C GLU A 437 5.81 12.74 24.58
N SER A 438 5.66 11.55 23.95
CA SER A 438 5.88 11.27 22.52
C SER A 438 4.77 11.78 21.63
#